data_AF-A0A9P0D9Z2-F1
#
_entry.id   AF-A0A9P0D9Z2-F1
#
_cell.length_a   1.000
_cell.length_b   1.000
_cell.length_c   1.000
_cell.angle_alpha   90.00
_cell.angle_beta   90.00
_cell.angle_gamma   90.00
#
_symmetry.space_group_name_H-M   'P 1'
#
loop_
_entity.id
_entity.type
_entity.pdbx_description
1 polymer ?
#
loop_
_entity_poly.entity_id
_entity_poly.type
_entity_poly.pdbx_seq_one_letter_code
_entity_poly.pdbx_strand_id
1 'polypeptide(L)'
;MQTTCRRNFMRKDWSVFNGTGFQYDPSVEYHNQPLIVIGPMNKKCQYCDAFKWKNETAGMCCSSGKVSLPLLGEPEEPLKTLLLSVTDESKQFLSKIRKYNSCFQMTPFGVDKVIRMPGFSPTFTVQGQIYHQIGSLFLLY
;
A
#
# COMPACT_ATOMS: atom_id res chain seq x y z
N MET A 1 10.46 31.96 11.99
CA MET A 1 9.24 32.23 11.19
C MET A 1 9.68 32.77 9.84
N GLN A 2 9.86 31.90 8.84
CA GLN A 2 10.14 32.31 7.46
C GLN A 2 8.93 31.94 6.63
N THR A 3 8.21 32.95 6.18
CA THR A 3 7.09 32.88 5.25
C THR A 3 7.63 32.51 3.87
N THR A 4 7.66 31.22 3.56
CA THR A 4 7.93 30.75 2.19
C THR A 4 6.74 31.12 1.32
N CYS A 5 6.94 32.10 0.43
CA CYS A 5 6.01 32.47 -0.62
C CYS A 5 5.82 31.26 -1.55
N ARG A 6 4.74 30.49 -1.32
CA ARG A 6 4.29 29.39 -2.19
C ARG A 6 4.02 29.98 -3.57
N ARG A 7 4.81 29.58 -4.57
CA ARG A 7 4.65 30.10 -5.93
C ARG A 7 3.41 29.48 -6.55
N ASN A 8 2.33 30.25 -6.64
CA ASN A 8 1.20 29.91 -7.48
C ASN A 8 1.66 29.95 -8.95
N PHE A 9 1.85 28.78 -9.54
CA PHE A 9 2.19 28.68 -10.95
C PHE A 9 0.94 29.05 -11.77
N MET A 10 0.91 30.28 -12.29
CA MET A 10 -0.15 30.81 -13.15
C MET A 10 -0.01 30.36 -14.62
N ARG A 11 1.06 29.63 -14.97
CA ARG A 11 1.28 29.11 -16.32
C ARG A 11 0.52 27.80 -16.51
N LYS A 12 -0.43 27.82 -17.43
CA LYS A 12 -1.19 26.67 -17.92
C LYS A 12 -0.40 25.93 -19.01
N ASP A 13 0.82 25.49 -18.72
CA ASP A 13 1.63 24.69 -19.64
C ASP A 13 2.14 23.40 -18.96
N TRP A 14 2.09 22.28 -19.68
CA TRP A 14 2.60 20.98 -19.23
C TRP A 14 4.12 20.94 -19.12
N SER A 15 4.82 21.87 -19.79
CA SER A 15 6.29 22.02 -19.69
C SER A 15 6.80 22.17 -18.26
N VAL A 16 5.94 22.66 -17.35
CA VAL A 16 6.23 22.87 -15.92
C VAL A 16 6.37 21.56 -15.15
N PHE A 17 5.69 20.49 -15.60
CA PHE A 17 5.75 19.18 -14.97
C PHE A 17 6.86 18.29 -15.58
N ASN A 18 7.61 18.80 -16.55
CA ASN A 18 8.65 18.01 -17.18
C ASN A 18 9.75 17.68 -16.17
N GLY A 19 9.91 16.40 -15.86
CA GLY A 19 10.90 15.92 -14.88
C GLY A 19 10.50 16.09 -13.40
N THR A 20 9.37 16.72 -13.07
CA THR A 20 8.95 16.92 -11.66
C THR A 20 8.58 15.61 -10.95
N GLY A 21 8.27 14.56 -11.72
CA GLY A 21 8.09 13.21 -11.17
C GLY A 21 9.37 12.59 -10.62
N PHE A 22 10.54 13.05 -11.08
CA PHE A 22 11.86 12.58 -10.62
C PHE A 22 12.50 13.57 -9.64
N GLN A 23 12.21 14.86 -9.80
CA GLN A 23 12.73 15.92 -8.94
C GLN A 23 11.57 16.69 -8.32
N TYR A 24 11.09 16.20 -7.19
CA TYR A 24 10.01 16.82 -6.43
C TYR A 24 10.48 18.16 -5.84
N ASP A 25 9.73 19.22 -6.10
CA ASP A 25 9.93 20.54 -5.49
C ASP A 25 8.82 20.82 -4.45
N PRO A 26 9.12 20.78 -3.14
CA PRO A 26 8.14 21.05 -2.09
C PRO A 26 7.56 22.47 -2.09
N SER A 27 8.17 23.41 -2.83
CA SER A 27 7.69 24.79 -2.94
C SER A 27 6.56 24.95 -3.95
N VAL A 28 6.29 23.92 -4.75
CA VAL A 28 5.24 23.88 -5.77
C VAL A 28 3.98 23.20 -5.22
N GLU A 29 2.84 23.89 -5.32
CA GLU A 29 1.55 23.31 -4.95
C GLU A 29 0.96 22.48 -6.11
N TYR A 30 1.48 21.26 -6.30
CA TYR A 30 1.02 20.36 -7.35
C TYR A 30 -0.48 20.02 -7.23
N HIS A 31 -1.01 19.89 -6.00
CA HIS A 31 -2.40 19.51 -5.78
C HIS A 31 -3.42 20.55 -6.32
N ASN A 32 -3.04 21.83 -6.33
CA ASN A 32 -3.92 22.93 -6.71
C ASN A 32 -3.77 23.32 -8.20
N GLN A 33 -3.05 22.53 -8.99
CA GLN A 33 -2.76 22.87 -10.37
C GLN A 33 -3.99 22.66 -11.28
N PRO A 34 -4.49 23.73 -11.96
CA PRO A 34 -5.68 23.65 -12.81
C PRO A 34 -5.55 22.70 -14.01
N LEU A 35 -4.31 22.34 -14.39
CA LEU A 35 -4.03 21.41 -15.47
C LEU A 35 -4.22 19.94 -15.06
N ILE A 36 -4.11 19.63 -13.76
CA ILE A 36 -4.18 18.26 -13.25
C ILE A 36 -5.65 17.94 -12.96
N VAL A 37 -6.39 17.64 -14.03
CA VAL A 37 -7.80 17.22 -13.94
C VAL A 37 -7.88 15.74 -14.32
N ILE A 38 -7.87 14.85 -13.31
CA ILE A 38 -7.97 13.39 -13.51
C ILE A 38 -9.43 13.00 -13.87
N GLY A 39 -10.40 13.70 -13.29
CA GLY A 39 -11.83 13.42 -13.46
C GLY A 39 -12.34 12.27 -12.59
N PRO A 40 -13.63 11.91 -12.70
CA PRO A 40 -14.24 10.86 -11.88
C PRO A 40 -13.79 9.46 -12.31
N MET A 41 -13.63 8.57 -11.34
CA MET A 41 -13.36 7.15 -11.56
C MET A 41 -14.68 6.40 -11.78
N ASN A 42 -15.23 6.44 -13.00
CA ASN A 42 -16.57 5.90 -13.29
C ASN A 42 -16.61 4.90 -14.46
N LYS A 43 -15.47 4.57 -15.06
CA LYS A 43 -15.42 3.62 -16.18
C LYS A 43 -15.27 2.20 -15.64
N LYS A 44 -16.34 1.41 -15.68
CA LYS A 44 -16.32 0.02 -15.24
C LYS A 44 -15.54 -0.87 -16.22
N CYS A 45 -14.65 -1.70 -15.72
CA CYS A 45 -13.95 -2.73 -16.50
C CYS A 45 -14.91 -3.86 -16.88
N GLN A 46 -14.79 -4.39 -18.10
CA GLN A 46 -15.62 -5.50 -18.59
C GLN A 46 -15.26 -6.86 -17.97
N TYR A 47 -14.03 -7.01 -17.43
CA TYR A 47 -13.52 -8.31 -16.98
C TYR A 47 -13.52 -8.48 -15.45
N CYS A 48 -13.20 -7.43 -14.70
CA CYS A 48 -13.03 -7.49 -13.25
C CYS A 48 -13.90 -6.51 -12.47
N ASP A 49 -14.85 -5.83 -13.15
CA ASP A 49 -15.76 -4.85 -12.57
C ASP A 49 -15.11 -3.62 -11.88
N ALA A 50 -13.78 -3.53 -11.88
CA ALA A 50 -13.05 -2.40 -11.31
C ALA A 50 -13.38 -1.08 -12.04
N PHE A 51 -13.50 0.00 -11.28
CA PHE A 51 -13.65 1.35 -11.83
C PHE A 51 -12.31 1.92 -12.27
N LYS A 52 -12.33 2.66 -13.37
CA LYS A 52 -11.16 3.28 -14.01
C LYS A 52 -11.39 4.77 -14.24
N TRP A 53 -10.29 5.49 -14.39
CA TRP A 53 -10.31 6.85 -14.92
C TRP A 53 -10.39 6.86 -16.45
N LYS A 54 -10.85 7.97 -17.03
CA LYS A 54 -11.11 8.10 -18.47
C LYS A 54 -9.89 7.80 -19.35
N ASN A 55 -8.70 8.20 -18.92
CA ASN A 55 -7.46 8.08 -19.69
C ASN A 55 -6.55 6.94 -19.20
N GLU A 56 -7.06 6.07 -18.34
CA GLU A 56 -6.32 4.92 -17.85
C GLU A 56 -6.26 3.82 -18.92
N THR A 57 -5.12 3.15 -19.06
CA THR A 57 -4.98 2.09 -20.08
C THR A 57 -5.83 0.87 -19.73
N ALA A 58 -6.28 0.12 -20.74
CA ALA A 58 -7.14 -1.04 -20.56
C ALA A 58 -6.53 -2.10 -19.61
N GLY A 59 -5.19 -2.18 -19.56
CA GLY A 59 -4.44 -3.15 -18.80
C GLY A 59 -4.22 -2.84 -17.31
N MET A 60 -4.47 -1.62 -16.82
CA MET A 60 -4.09 -1.23 -15.45
C MET A 60 -4.80 -2.02 -14.35
N CYS A 61 -6.02 -2.51 -14.57
CA CYS A 61 -6.79 -3.21 -13.53
C CYS A 61 -6.61 -4.73 -13.53
N CYS A 62 -6.58 -5.36 -14.71
CA CYS A 62 -6.59 -6.83 -14.85
C CYS A 62 -5.78 -7.30 -16.07
N SER A 63 -4.88 -6.45 -16.57
CA SER A 63 -4.09 -6.72 -17.78
C SER A 63 -4.96 -7.16 -18.96
N SER A 64 -6.10 -6.49 -19.17
CA SER A 64 -7.09 -6.79 -20.20
C SER A 64 -7.71 -8.19 -20.08
N GLY A 65 -8.02 -8.61 -18.85
CA GLY A 65 -8.67 -9.90 -18.56
C GLY A 65 -7.72 -11.07 -18.35
N LYS A 66 -6.40 -10.84 -18.40
CA LYS A 66 -5.39 -11.87 -18.13
C LYS A 66 -5.26 -12.20 -16.64
N VAL A 67 -5.57 -11.24 -15.78
CA VAL A 67 -5.52 -11.39 -14.32
C VAL A 67 -6.95 -11.42 -13.79
N SER A 68 -7.33 -12.56 -13.21
CA SER A 68 -8.57 -12.69 -12.44
C SER A 68 -8.20 -12.81 -10.98
N LEU A 69 -8.55 -11.81 -10.17
CA LEU A 69 -8.34 -11.88 -8.73
C LEU A 69 -9.54 -12.60 -8.11
N PRO A 70 -9.34 -13.63 -7.27
CA PRO A 70 -10.44 -14.21 -6.52
C PRO A 70 -11.04 -13.13 -5.61
N LEU A 71 -12.35 -13.20 -5.39
CA LEU A 71 -12.99 -12.42 -4.35
C LEU A 71 -12.34 -12.77 -3.02
N LEU A 72 -11.97 -11.74 -2.26
CA LEU A 72 -11.47 -11.95 -0.90
C LEU A 72 -12.59 -12.62 -0.10
N GLY A 73 -12.26 -13.75 0.52
CA GLY A 73 -13.15 -14.39 1.48
C GLY A 73 -13.44 -13.46 2.64
N GLU A 74 -14.53 -13.72 3.35
CA GLU A 74 -14.83 -12.98 4.56
C GLU A 74 -13.73 -13.26 5.62
N PRO A 75 -13.19 -12.23 6.29
CA PRO A 75 -12.21 -12.45 7.35
C PRO A 75 -12.77 -13.36 8.46
N GLU A 76 -11.92 -14.20 9.04
CA GLU A 76 -12.30 -14.99 10.21
C GLU A 76 -12.46 -14.11 11.47
N GLU A 77 -13.25 -14.56 12.44
CA GLU A 77 -13.30 -13.92 13.75
C GLU A 77 -11.99 -14.16 14.53
N PRO A 78 -11.46 -13.17 15.27
CA PRO A 78 -12.09 -11.89 15.64
C PRO A 78 -11.87 -10.74 14.63
N LEU A 79 -11.14 -10.97 13.53
CA LEU A 79 -10.73 -9.91 12.62
C LEU A 79 -11.94 -9.26 11.92
N LYS A 80 -12.96 -10.05 11.57
CA LYS A 80 -14.22 -9.55 11.01
C LYS A 80 -14.86 -8.50 11.94
N THR A 81 -15.12 -8.83 13.20
CA THR A 81 -15.70 -7.87 14.16
C THR A 81 -14.84 -6.61 14.31
N LEU A 82 -13.52 -6.76 14.33
CA LEU A 82 -12.59 -5.62 14.47
C LEU A 82 -12.56 -4.69 13.25
N LEU A 83 -12.85 -5.19 12.04
CA LEU A 83 -12.87 -4.39 10.82
C LEU A 83 -14.18 -3.64 10.58
N LEU A 84 -15.27 -4.03 11.25
CA LEU A 84 -16.60 -3.46 11.03
C LEU A 84 -16.85 -2.11 11.72
N SER A 85 -15.95 -1.64 12.59
CA SER A 85 -16.04 -0.35 13.31
C SER A 85 -17.29 -0.16 14.21
N VAL A 86 -17.97 -1.26 14.55
CA VAL A 86 -19.21 -1.27 15.34
C VAL A 86 -18.95 -1.07 16.84
N THR A 87 -18.00 -1.83 17.39
CA THR A 87 -17.66 -1.80 18.84
C THR A 87 -16.58 -0.75 19.13
N ASP A 88 -16.49 -0.28 20.37
CA ASP A 88 -15.40 0.65 20.74
C ASP A 88 -14.02 -0.01 20.62
N GLU A 89 -13.93 -1.33 20.83
CA GLU A 89 -12.72 -2.10 20.54
C GLU A 89 -12.34 -2.05 19.06
N SER A 90 -13.30 -2.23 18.15
CA SER A 90 -13.05 -2.16 16.70
C SER A 90 -12.56 -0.76 16.27
N LYS A 91 -13.12 0.32 16.84
CA LYS A 91 -12.66 1.69 16.60
C LYS A 91 -11.24 1.91 17.11
N GLN A 92 -10.94 1.41 18.32
CA GLN A 92 -9.59 1.49 18.88
C GLN A 92 -8.58 0.69 18.05
N PHE A 93 -8.96 -0.52 17.61
CA PHE A 93 -8.16 -1.35 16.72
C PHE A 93 -7.85 -0.62 15.41
N LEU A 94 -8.87 -0.11 14.72
CA LEU A 94 -8.71 0.63 13.46
C LEU A 94 -7.85 1.89 13.63
N SER A 95 -8.02 2.62 14.73
CA SER A 95 -7.19 3.81 15.03
C SER A 95 -5.69 3.47 15.20
N LYS A 96 -5.39 2.24 15.64
CA LYS A 96 -4.04 1.76 15.92
C LYS A 96 -3.59 0.66 14.95
N ILE A 97 -4.30 0.41 13.85
CA ILE A 97 -4.09 -0.75 12.97
C ILE A 97 -2.66 -0.83 12.44
N ARG A 98 -2.02 0.32 12.17
CA ARG A 98 -0.60 0.37 11.77
C ARG A 98 0.33 -0.21 12.85
N LYS A 99 0.09 0.10 14.12
CA LYS A 99 0.88 -0.41 15.24
C LYS A 99 0.71 -1.93 15.38
N TYR A 100 -0.51 -2.42 15.24
CA TYR A 100 -0.78 -3.86 15.21
C TYR A 100 -0.06 -4.53 14.03
N ASN A 101 -0.23 -4.05 12.80
CA ASN A 101 0.43 -4.61 11.62
C ASN A 101 1.96 -4.55 11.72
N SER A 102 2.53 -3.50 12.29
CA SER A 102 3.98 -3.40 12.53
C SER A 102 4.47 -4.35 13.63
N CYS A 103 3.64 -4.69 14.61
CA CYS A 103 3.97 -5.67 15.64
C CYS A 103 3.90 -7.11 15.10
N PHE A 104 2.87 -7.42 14.32
CA PHE A 104 2.71 -8.71 13.63
C PHE A 104 3.60 -8.85 12.40
N GLN A 105 4.24 -7.77 11.95
CA GLN A 105 5.30 -7.86 10.97
C GLN A 105 6.45 -8.71 11.47
N MET A 106 6.67 -8.89 12.78
CA MET A 106 7.70 -9.82 13.27
C MET A 106 7.43 -11.25 12.78
N THR A 107 7.98 -11.59 11.61
CA THR A 107 7.97 -12.93 11.05
C THR A 107 8.63 -13.82 12.08
N PRO A 108 7.95 -14.83 12.63
CA PRO A 108 8.63 -15.83 13.43
C PRO A 108 9.71 -16.44 12.54
N PHE A 109 10.95 -16.42 12.99
CA PHE A 109 12.03 -17.13 12.31
C PHE A 109 11.73 -18.62 12.37
N GLY A 110 11.21 -19.17 11.28
CA GLY A 110 11.05 -20.61 11.10
C GLY A 110 12.43 -21.24 10.91
N VAL A 111 12.72 -22.31 11.65
CA VAL A 111 13.90 -23.13 11.46
C VAL A 111 13.43 -24.51 11.02
N ASP A 112 13.68 -24.87 9.75
CA ASP A 112 13.28 -26.18 9.21
C ASP A 112 14.06 -27.34 9.83
N LYS A 113 15.26 -27.07 10.34
CA LYS A 113 16.14 -28.10 10.93
C LYS A 113 16.95 -27.56 12.09
N VAL A 114 16.63 -27.99 13.30
CA VAL A 114 17.40 -27.66 14.51
C VAL A 114 18.49 -28.71 14.72
N ILE A 115 19.75 -28.36 14.45
CA ILE A 115 20.89 -29.21 14.77
C ILE A 115 21.32 -28.89 16.20
N ARG A 116 21.08 -29.82 17.14
CA ARG A 116 21.55 -29.68 18.53
C ARG A 116 22.88 -30.42 18.69
N MET A 117 23.94 -29.69 18.98
CA MET A 117 25.23 -30.26 19.40
C MET A 117 25.32 -30.22 20.94
N PRO A 118 25.65 -31.34 21.62
CA PRO A 118 25.81 -31.33 23.06
C PRO A 118 26.95 -30.40 23.48
N GLY A 119 26.70 -29.49 24.42
CA GLY A 119 27.69 -28.53 24.93
C GLY A 119 27.84 -27.23 24.12
N PHE A 120 27.07 -27.06 23.04
CA PHE A 120 27.10 -25.83 22.22
C PHE A 120 25.73 -25.15 22.21
N SER A 121 25.69 -23.87 22.57
CA SER A 121 24.50 -23.02 22.43
C SER A 121 24.56 -22.31 21.07
N PRO A 122 23.75 -22.68 20.07
CA PRO A 122 23.79 -22.02 18.77
C PRO A 122 23.09 -20.66 18.88
N THR A 123 23.86 -19.60 19.17
CA THR A 123 23.45 -18.21 18.92
C THR A 123 23.82 -17.88 17.48
N PHE A 124 22.82 -17.71 16.62
CA PHE A 124 23.04 -17.08 15.32
C PHE A 124 22.85 -15.57 15.48
N THR A 125 23.80 -14.78 14.98
CA THR A 125 23.72 -13.33 14.95
C THR A 125 23.31 -12.88 13.55
N VAL A 126 22.19 -12.16 13.45
CA VAL A 126 21.77 -11.53 12.20
C VAL A 126 22.32 -10.11 12.18
N GLN A 127 23.21 -9.81 11.24
CA GLN A 127 23.70 -8.45 11.00
C GLN A 127 23.04 -7.89 9.73
N GLY A 128 22.37 -6.74 9.87
CA GLY A 128 21.67 -6.06 8.79
C GLY A 128 20.18 -5.88 9.04
N GLN A 129 19.50 -5.22 8.10
CA GLN A 129 18.05 -4.99 8.16
C GLN A 129 17.31 -6.25 7.69
N ILE A 130 16.40 -6.75 8.53
CA ILE A 130 15.52 -7.87 8.18
C ILE A 130 14.42 -7.32 7.28
N TYR A 131 14.25 -7.91 6.09
CA TYR A 131 13.16 -7.58 5.18
C TYR A 131 12.13 -8.71 5.22
N HIS A 132 10.85 -8.35 5.29
CA HIS A 132 9.77 -9.30 5.07
C HIS A 132 9.71 -9.64 3.59
N GLN A 133 9.86 -10.94 3.27
CA GLN A 133 9.36 -11.43 2.01
C GLN A 133 7.82 -11.38 2.13
N ILE A 134 7.19 -10.40 1.49
CA ILE A 134 5.73 -10.37 1.37
C ILE A 134 5.34 -11.67 0.68
N GLY A 135 4.67 -12.55 1.42
CA GLY A 135 4.06 -13.75 0.86
C GLY A 135 3.09 -13.39 -0.25
N SER A 136 2.78 -14.36 -1.10
CA SER A 136 1.72 -14.23 -2.11
C SER A 136 0.47 -13.56 -1.51
N LEU A 137 -0.15 -12.62 -2.22
CA LEU A 137 -1.44 -12.02 -1.85
C LEU A 137 -2.60 -13.03 -1.86
N PHE A 138 -2.33 -14.30 -2.19
CA PHE A 138 -3.27 -15.38 -1.97
C PHE A 138 -3.31 -15.73 -0.48
N LEU A 139 -4.51 -15.65 0.10
CA LEU A 139 -4.89 -16.45 1.25
C LEU A 139 -4.76 -17.92 0.84
N LEU A 140 -3.57 -18.49 1.02
CA LEU A 140 -3.39 -19.94 1.02
C LEU A 140 -3.75 -20.40 2.43
N TYR A 141 -4.92 -21.03 2.53
CA TYR A 141 -5.12 -22.11 3.52
C TYR A 141 -4.42 -23.37 2.99
#